data_AF-A0A1C6J2B4-F1
#
_entry.id   AF-A0A1C6J2B4-F1
#
_cell.length_a   1.000
_cell.length_b   1.000
_cell.length_c   1.000
_cell.angle_alpha   90.00
_cell.angle_beta   90.00
_cell.angle_gamma   90.00
#
_symmetry.space_group_name_H-M   'P 1'
#
loop_
_entity.id
_entity.type
_entity.pdbx_description
1 polymer ?
#
loop_
_entity_poly.entity_id
_entity_poly.type
_entity_poly.pdbx_seq_one_letter_code
_entity_poly.pdbx_strand_id
1 'polypeptide(L)'
;MSLTVILSFVVTTIISALMIPLVIKAGNQLGIVAHMNKRTVHKHEIARIGGYAIYLSSLIGSALFLKADHQINAIMVAGFIIFMVGLYDDSHDLSPKVKLIFEVIAALIVIVYGEIYIKGFGYFPSDAMTFFSGIVTLFWIVGITNAINLIDGLDGLSAGISIIVLVTISMTSLLSGRSDIASLSLILAGSIMGFLFFNFHPAKIFMGDCGALYIGFMISVISLLGFGYNASAFFTLGAPIIVLMVPIMDTLIAILRRKIHHKKFSEADRGHLHHNLMFKLKLGQRKSVLVLYLVTFLFSLSSYLYYYNPTAGTILFIALMIMFEIFVEVTDMISRKYKPILTIVNIFIDSDKLPKIKFLDRYRKRRSPQKAMRDHLIIALCFLLMIVGVGYFMTSKDTPLPIKTETVQSPYTKSGDSELLNNIYARLDTSYKNKDEEDECQLVAAYFVCDYYTFVDKKKNEIGGVDYMYPEMVENFSQYAQTSFYSYKNQYPELEVLKYNIISYSPSKVTIAGLEDNDYYNILISLTFNEEIEGLNSTVNVTVVRVEDRYYVCGLDNA
;
A
#
# COMPACT_ATOMS: atom_id res chain seq x y z
N MET A 1 -18.34 -7.39 -6.66
CA MET A 1 -16.96 -7.09 -7.11
C MET A 1 -15.91 -8.15 -6.72
N SER A 2 -16.14 -9.04 -5.76
CA SER A 2 -15.13 -10.02 -5.31
C SER A 2 -14.78 -11.12 -6.33
N LEU A 3 -15.72 -11.53 -7.18
CA LEU A 3 -15.50 -12.65 -8.12
C LEU A 3 -14.44 -12.33 -9.18
N THR A 4 -14.45 -11.14 -9.76
CA THR A 4 -13.47 -10.71 -10.78
C THR A 4 -12.05 -10.69 -10.24
N VAL A 5 -11.88 -10.25 -9.00
CA VAL A 5 -10.59 -10.18 -8.30
C VAL A 5 -10.02 -11.59 -8.05
N ILE A 6 -10.87 -12.54 -7.64
CA ILE A 6 -10.45 -13.95 -7.48
C ILE A 6 -10.15 -14.58 -8.84
N LEU A 7 -10.96 -14.29 -9.86
CA LEU A 7 -10.77 -14.83 -11.20
C LEU A 7 -9.44 -14.38 -11.81
N SER A 8 -9.01 -13.13 -11.56
CA SER A 8 -7.73 -12.63 -12.04
C SER A 8 -6.54 -13.43 -11.50
N PHE A 9 -6.56 -13.80 -10.21
CA PHE A 9 -5.57 -14.71 -9.61
C PHE A 9 -5.56 -16.09 -10.29
N VAL A 10 -6.72 -16.71 -10.44
CA VAL A 10 -6.82 -18.07 -10.99
C VAL A 10 -6.38 -18.11 -12.45
N VAL A 11 -6.85 -17.17 -13.28
CA VAL A 11 -6.51 -17.11 -14.71
C VAL A 11 -5.01 -16.90 -14.91
N THR A 12 -4.41 -15.94 -14.21
CA THR A 12 -2.96 -15.68 -14.29
C THR A 12 -2.12 -16.83 -13.76
N THR A 13 -2.59 -17.54 -12.74
CA THR A 13 -1.95 -18.78 -12.25
C THR A 13 -1.90 -19.85 -13.34
N ILE A 14 -3.03 -20.08 -14.01
CA ILE A 14 -3.12 -21.06 -15.10
C ILE A 14 -2.23 -20.63 -16.27
N ILE A 15 -2.30 -19.38 -16.71
CA ILE A 15 -1.48 -18.87 -17.82
C ILE A 15 0.00 -19.06 -17.50
N SER A 16 0.46 -18.62 -16.34
CA SER A 16 1.86 -18.76 -15.93
C SER A 16 2.28 -20.23 -15.90
N ALA A 17 1.50 -21.11 -15.26
CA ALA A 17 1.80 -22.53 -15.16
C ALA A 17 1.89 -23.23 -16.53
N LEU A 18 1.02 -22.86 -17.48
CA LEU A 18 1.05 -23.39 -18.85
C LEU A 18 2.25 -22.89 -19.66
N MET A 19 2.74 -21.68 -19.36
CA MET A 19 3.92 -21.12 -20.02
C MET A 19 5.23 -21.74 -19.54
N ILE A 20 5.32 -22.18 -18.28
CA ILE A 20 6.59 -22.68 -17.71
C ILE A 20 7.24 -23.81 -18.52
N PRO A 21 6.55 -24.88 -18.97
CA PRO A 21 7.17 -25.92 -19.78
C PRO A 21 7.78 -25.40 -21.09
N LEU A 22 7.13 -24.42 -21.73
CA LEU A 22 7.63 -23.77 -22.95
C LEU A 22 8.88 -22.93 -22.64
N VAL A 23 8.84 -22.18 -21.56
CA VAL A 23 9.96 -21.35 -21.09
C VAL A 23 11.17 -22.21 -20.71
N ILE A 24 10.98 -23.35 -20.01
CA ILE A 24 12.06 -24.29 -19.73
C ILE A 24 12.72 -24.78 -21.02
N LYS A 25 11.93 -25.17 -22.02
CA LYS A 25 12.44 -25.64 -23.31
C LYS A 25 13.23 -24.54 -24.02
N ALA A 26 12.70 -23.32 -24.08
CA ALA A 26 13.36 -22.18 -24.69
C ALA A 26 14.69 -21.83 -23.98
N GLY A 27 14.69 -21.80 -22.65
CA GLY A 27 15.89 -21.49 -21.86
C GLY A 27 17.02 -22.48 -22.09
N ASN A 28 16.69 -23.77 -22.17
CA ASN A 28 17.66 -24.82 -22.48
C ASN A 28 18.20 -24.70 -23.93
N GLN A 29 17.37 -24.30 -24.90
CA GLN A 29 17.79 -24.12 -26.29
C GLN A 29 18.66 -22.87 -26.50
N LEU A 30 18.37 -21.79 -25.75
CA LEU A 30 19.10 -20.53 -25.81
C LEU A 30 20.35 -20.52 -24.91
N GLY A 31 20.55 -21.55 -24.09
CA GLY A 31 21.67 -21.64 -23.16
C GLY A 31 21.54 -20.73 -21.93
N ILE A 32 20.35 -20.19 -21.64
CA ILE A 32 20.10 -19.34 -20.47
C ILE A 32 19.81 -20.23 -19.25
N VAL A 33 20.87 -20.91 -18.79
CA VAL A 33 20.81 -21.91 -17.71
C VAL A 33 21.77 -21.54 -16.58
N ALA A 34 21.40 -21.91 -15.36
CA ALA A 34 22.29 -21.83 -14.21
C ALA A 34 23.31 -22.99 -14.25
N HIS A 35 24.54 -22.67 -14.62
CA HIS A 35 25.64 -23.63 -14.67
C HIS A 35 26.11 -24.05 -13.27
N MET A 36 26.60 -25.28 -13.17
CA MET A 36 27.18 -25.80 -11.92
C MET A 36 28.54 -25.15 -11.65
N ASN A 37 28.76 -24.67 -10.42
CA ASN A 37 30.07 -24.21 -9.97
C ASN A 37 30.34 -24.64 -8.51
N LYS A 38 31.55 -24.43 -7.99
CA LYS A 38 31.94 -24.80 -6.61
C LYS A 38 31.11 -24.09 -5.51
N ARG A 39 30.24 -23.15 -5.88
CA ARG A 39 29.43 -22.32 -4.98
C ARG A 39 27.92 -22.63 -5.08
N THR A 40 27.47 -23.40 -6.08
CA THR A 40 26.05 -23.71 -6.28
C THR A 40 25.62 -24.97 -5.53
N VAL A 41 24.35 -25.01 -5.12
CA VAL A 41 23.76 -26.13 -4.33
C VAL A 41 23.01 -27.13 -5.22
N HIS A 42 22.66 -26.75 -6.46
CA HIS A 42 21.94 -27.61 -7.41
C HIS A 42 22.87 -28.64 -8.08
N LYS A 43 22.31 -29.80 -8.43
CA LYS A 43 23.04 -30.96 -8.97
C LYS A 43 22.99 -31.10 -10.50
N HIS A 44 22.17 -30.30 -11.17
CA HIS A 44 21.99 -30.29 -12.62
C HIS A 44 21.83 -28.84 -13.10
N GLU A 45 21.97 -28.61 -14.41
CA GLU A 45 21.66 -27.31 -15.02
C GLU A 45 20.14 -27.07 -14.98
N ILE A 46 19.75 -25.87 -14.58
CA ILE A 46 18.35 -25.47 -14.41
C ILE A 46 18.14 -24.18 -15.20
N ALA A 47 17.10 -24.11 -16.04
CA ALA A 47 16.78 -22.91 -16.80
C ALA A 47 16.57 -21.70 -15.86
N ARG A 48 17.13 -20.53 -16.22
CA ARG A 48 17.12 -19.32 -15.38
C ARG A 48 16.33 -18.16 -16.03
N ILE A 49 15.14 -18.46 -16.54
CA ILE A 49 14.29 -17.48 -17.25
C ILE A 49 12.82 -17.56 -16.86
N GLY A 50 12.52 -18.03 -15.64
CA GLY A 50 11.15 -18.16 -15.14
C GLY A 50 10.37 -16.84 -15.08
N GLY A 51 11.08 -15.73 -14.92
CA GLY A 51 10.52 -14.37 -14.95
C GLY A 51 9.73 -14.06 -16.23
N TYR A 52 10.06 -14.69 -17.36
CA TYR A 52 9.32 -14.53 -18.61
C TYR A 52 7.86 -14.97 -18.48
N ALA A 53 7.61 -16.13 -17.86
CA ALA A 53 6.26 -16.64 -17.65
C ALA A 53 5.48 -15.76 -16.67
N ILE A 54 6.15 -15.24 -15.64
CA ILE A 54 5.55 -14.34 -14.65
C ILE A 54 5.14 -13.03 -15.33
N TYR A 55 6.05 -12.38 -16.06
CA TYR A 55 5.81 -11.11 -16.74
C TYR A 55 4.71 -11.23 -17.80
N LEU A 56 4.76 -12.26 -18.67
CA LEU A 56 3.74 -12.37 -19.72
C LEU A 56 2.37 -12.70 -19.15
N SER A 57 2.31 -13.56 -18.12
CA SER A 57 1.06 -13.83 -17.41
C SER A 57 0.49 -12.58 -16.75
N SER A 58 1.32 -11.77 -16.07
CA SER A 58 0.84 -10.55 -15.40
C SER A 58 0.42 -9.48 -16.42
N LEU A 59 1.11 -9.37 -17.56
CA LEU A 59 0.73 -8.48 -18.65
C LEU A 59 -0.62 -8.86 -19.26
N ILE A 60 -0.81 -10.15 -19.59
CA ILE A 60 -2.09 -10.66 -20.10
C ILE A 60 -3.20 -10.48 -19.07
N GLY A 61 -2.94 -10.82 -17.80
CA GLY A 61 -3.88 -10.61 -16.71
C GLY A 61 -4.27 -9.15 -16.54
N SER A 62 -3.30 -8.23 -16.63
CA SER A 62 -3.55 -6.80 -16.55
C SER A 62 -4.44 -6.31 -17.70
N ALA A 63 -4.17 -6.77 -18.93
CA ALA A 63 -5.00 -6.43 -20.09
C ALA A 63 -6.43 -6.96 -20.01
N LEU A 64 -6.64 -8.11 -19.35
CA LEU A 64 -7.96 -8.74 -19.22
C LEU A 64 -8.80 -8.17 -18.07
N PHE A 65 -8.16 -7.79 -16.96
CA PHE A 65 -8.85 -7.52 -15.70
C PHE A 65 -8.72 -6.08 -15.20
N LEU A 66 -7.81 -5.27 -15.75
CA LEU A 66 -7.64 -3.88 -15.37
C LEU A 66 -8.13 -2.95 -16.47
N LYS A 67 -8.65 -1.79 -16.07
CA LYS A 67 -8.91 -0.70 -17.00
C LYS A 67 -7.61 0.08 -17.21
N ALA A 68 -7.34 0.43 -18.46
CA ALA A 68 -6.21 1.28 -18.77
C ALA A 68 -6.48 2.69 -18.26
N ASP A 69 -5.63 3.15 -17.35
CA ASP A 69 -5.53 4.54 -16.95
C ASP A 69 -4.05 4.95 -16.97
N HIS A 70 -3.83 6.22 -16.69
CA HIS A 70 -2.51 6.80 -16.65
C HIS A 70 -1.55 6.11 -15.64
N GLN A 71 -2.03 5.74 -14.45
CA GLN A 71 -1.23 5.10 -13.41
C GLN A 71 -0.86 3.66 -13.81
N ILE A 72 -1.83 2.88 -14.28
CA ILE A 72 -1.62 1.52 -14.79
C ILE A 72 -0.67 1.54 -15.98
N ASN A 73 -0.82 2.49 -16.92
CA ASN A 73 0.08 2.62 -18.05
C ASN A 73 1.52 2.92 -17.61
N ALA A 74 1.71 3.82 -16.63
CA ALA A 74 3.02 4.11 -16.06
C ALA A 74 3.67 2.86 -15.45
N ILE A 75 2.90 2.08 -14.70
CA ILE A 75 3.34 0.82 -14.08
C ILE A 75 3.75 -0.20 -15.14
N MET A 76 2.95 -0.37 -16.20
CA MET A 76 3.22 -1.36 -17.25
C MET A 76 4.46 -0.98 -18.07
N VAL A 77 4.61 0.29 -18.45
CA VAL A 77 5.78 0.78 -19.19
C VAL A 77 7.05 0.65 -18.36
N ALA A 78 7.02 1.09 -17.10
CA ALA A 78 8.17 0.99 -16.21
C ALA A 78 8.50 -0.48 -15.88
N GLY A 79 7.49 -1.32 -15.65
CA GLY A 79 7.65 -2.75 -15.43
C GLY A 79 8.27 -3.48 -16.63
N PHE A 80 7.90 -3.09 -17.86
CA PHE A 80 8.52 -3.60 -19.08
C PHE A 80 10.02 -3.26 -19.17
N ILE A 81 10.40 -2.02 -18.82
CA ILE A 81 11.82 -1.60 -18.79
C ILE A 81 12.60 -2.47 -17.80
N ILE A 82 12.09 -2.65 -16.58
CA ILE A 82 12.73 -3.47 -15.55
C ILE A 82 12.87 -4.93 -16.00
N PHE A 83 11.80 -5.49 -16.56
CA PHE A 83 11.81 -6.85 -17.09
C PHE A 83 12.88 -7.02 -18.18
N MET A 84 12.97 -6.08 -19.12
CA MET A 84 13.96 -6.13 -20.20
C MET A 84 15.39 -6.02 -19.69
N VAL A 85 15.64 -5.17 -18.69
CA VAL A 85 16.96 -5.03 -18.07
C VAL A 85 17.37 -6.33 -17.40
N GLY A 86 16.48 -6.95 -16.62
CA GLY A 86 16.77 -8.24 -16.00
C GLY A 86 16.91 -9.37 -17.02
N LEU A 87 16.15 -9.36 -18.12
CA LEU A 87 16.28 -10.37 -19.19
C LEU A 87 17.63 -10.25 -19.91
N TYR A 88 18.08 -9.02 -20.13
CA TYR A 88 19.41 -8.77 -20.69
C TYR A 88 20.52 -9.17 -19.70
N ASP A 89 20.34 -8.90 -18.40
CA ASP A 89 21.25 -9.31 -17.33
C ASP A 89 21.39 -10.84 -17.24
N ASP A 90 20.30 -11.59 -17.33
CA ASP A 90 20.30 -13.05 -17.31
C ASP A 90 21.14 -13.67 -18.45
N SER A 91 21.37 -12.92 -19.55
CA SER A 91 22.15 -13.38 -20.71
C SER A 91 23.55 -12.79 -20.80
N HIS A 92 23.79 -11.59 -20.26
CA HIS A 92 25.03 -10.82 -20.48
C HIS A 92 25.74 -10.35 -19.20
N ASP A 93 25.24 -10.68 -18.00
CA ASP A 93 25.78 -10.27 -16.70
C ASP A 93 26.06 -8.74 -16.63
N LEU A 94 25.00 -7.94 -16.51
CA LEU A 94 25.13 -6.48 -16.40
C LEU A 94 25.82 -6.06 -15.10
N SER A 95 26.57 -4.96 -15.19
CA SER A 95 27.11 -4.34 -13.99
C SER A 95 25.98 -3.79 -13.10
N PRO A 96 26.09 -3.87 -11.76
CA PRO A 96 25.07 -3.34 -10.83
C PRO A 96 24.73 -1.86 -11.05
N LYS A 97 25.69 -1.07 -11.55
CA LYS A 97 25.46 0.35 -11.87
C LYS A 97 24.48 0.54 -13.02
N VAL A 98 24.55 -0.31 -14.04
CA VAL A 98 23.63 -0.24 -15.19
C VAL A 98 22.23 -0.61 -14.75
N LYS A 99 22.08 -1.69 -13.96
CA LYS A 99 20.78 -2.08 -13.38
C LYS A 99 20.17 -0.92 -12.58
N LEU A 100 20.96 -0.29 -11.70
CA LEU A 100 20.52 0.85 -10.89
C LEU A 100 20.05 2.05 -11.73
N ILE A 101 20.72 2.36 -12.85
CA ILE A 101 20.30 3.46 -13.74
C ILE A 101 18.90 3.21 -14.29
N PHE A 102 18.64 1.99 -14.78
CA PHE A 102 17.31 1.67 -15.32
C PHE A 102 16.25 1.53 -14.24
N GLU A 103 16.59 1.06 -13.04
CA GLU A 103 15.69 1.10 -11.88
C GLU A 103 15.27 2.53 -11.52
N VAL A 104 16.22 3.47 -11.53
CA VAL A 104 15.94 4.90 -11.32
C VAL A 104 15.06 5.46 -12.43
N ILE A 105 15.32 5.13 -13.70
CA ILE A 105 14.48 5.57 -14.83
C ILE A 105 13.05 5.05 -14.69
N ALA A 106 12.87 3.77 -14.39
CA ALA A 106 11.55 3.16 -14.19
C ALA A 106 10.81 3.79 -13.00
N ALA A 107 11.50 4.03 -11.89
CA ALA A 107 10.94 4.71 -10.73
C ALA A 107 10.52 6.16 -11.05
N LEU A 108 11.32 6.89 -11.83
CA LEU A 108 10.96 8.25 -12.28
C LEU A 108 9.74 8.27 -13.19
N ILE A 109 9.56 7.28 -14.06
CA ILE A 109 8.33 7.14 -14.86
C ILE A 109 7.12 6.97 -13.93
N VAL A 110 7.23 6.12 -12.92
CA VAL A 110 6.14 5.92 -11.94
C VAL A 110 5.83 7.19 -11.14
N ILE A 111 6.84 7.94 -10.74
CA ILE A 111 6.69 9.15 -9.92
C ILE A 111 6.19 10.34 -10.74
N VAL A 112 6.77 10.59 -11.91
CA VAL A 112 6.55 11.80 -12.71
C VAL A 112 5.44 11.62 -13.72
N TYR A 113 5.44 10.51 -14.46
CA TYR A 113 4.31 10.18 -15.31
C TYR A 113 3.21 9.70 -14.37
N GLY A 114 3.27 8.49 -13.79
CA GLY A 114 2.15 7.93 -13.00
C GLY A 114 1.66 8.70 -11.76
N GLU A 115 2.35 9.76 -11.32
CA GLU A 115 2.04 10.53 -10.09
C GLU A 115 1.94 9.64 -8.84
N ILE A 116 2.68 8.53 -8.82
CA ILE A 116 2.68 7.58 -7.70
C ILE A 116 3.87 7.89 -6.81
N TYR A 117 3.59 8.55 -5.69
CA TYR A 117 4.57 8.88 -4.66
C TYR A 117 3.95 8.89 -3.27
N ILE A 118 4.79 8.87 -2.24
CA ILE A 118 4.37 8.80 -0.84
C ILE A 118 3.63 10.08 -0.45
N LYS A 119 2.34 9.97 -0.14
CA LYS A 119 1.54 11.07 0.38
C LYS A 119 1.63 11.11 1.93
N GLY A 120 1.48 12.30 2.52
CA GLY A 120 1.36 12.46 3.99
C GLY A 120 2.48 13.20 4.73
N PHE A 121 3.30 14.03 4.05
CA PHE A 121 4.33 14.88 4.67
C PHE A 121 3.82 16.29 5.05
N GLY A 122 2.51 16.46 5.30
CA GLY A 122 1.80 17.75 5.38
C GLY A 122 2.26 18.80 6.42
N TYR A 123 3.40 18.59 7.08
CA TYR A 123 4.04 19.53 8.00
C TYR A 123 5.11 20.43 7.32
N PHE A 124 5.40 20.23 6.03
CA PHE A 124 6.39 21.00 5.26
C PHE A 124 5.73 21.91 4.20
N PRO A 125 6.40 23.00 3.76
CA PRO A 125 5.96 23.82 2.62
C PRO A 125 5.78 23.00 1.34
N SER A 126 4.79 23.36 0.50
CA SER A 126 4.28 22.56 -0.64
C SER A 126 5.37 22.07 -1.61
N ASP A 127 6.27 22.95 -2.02
CA ASP A 127 7.20 22.64 -3.12
C ASP A 127 8.37 21.77 -2.65
N ALA A 128 8.84 22.00 -1.41
CA ALA A 128 9.85 21.17 -0.77
C ALA A 128 9.31 19.76 -0.45
N MET A 129 8.00 19.65 -0.20
CA MET A 129 7.32 18.41 0.13
C MET A 129 7.23 17.44 -1.06
N THR A 130 6.84 17.92 -2.24
CA THR A 130 6.74 17.07 -3.44
C THR A 130 8.11 16.53 -3.85
N PHE A 131 9.15 17.37 -3.78
CA PHE A 131 10.52 16.94 -4.07
C PHE A 131 11.04 15.89 -3.07
N PHE A 132 10.85 16.12 -1.76
CA PHE A 132 11.28 15.16 -0.74
C PHE A 132 10.52 13.83 -0.85
N SER A 133 9.21 13.88 -1.07
CA SER A 133 8.40 12.68 -1.28
C SER A 133 8.88 11.89 -2.51
N GLY A 134 9.16 12.56 -3.63
CA GLY A 134 9.72 11.93 -4.82
C GLY A 134 11.05 11.21 -4.53
N ILE A 135 11.95 11.84 -3.76
CA ILE A 135 13.22 11.21 -3.36
C ILE A 135 13.01 9.98 -2.49
N VAL A 136 12.16 10.06 -1.47
CA VAL A 136 11.89 8.91 -0.58
C VAL A 136 11.24 7.79 -1.38
N THR A 137 10.32 8.12 -2.28
CA THR A 137 9.67 7.15 -3.18
C THR A 137 10.67 6.49 -4.12
N LEU A 138 11.61 7.24 -4.67
CA LEU A 138 12.69 6.71 -5.51
C LEU A 138 13.52 5.68 -4.75
N PHE A 139 13.97 6.02 -3.53
CA PHE A 139 14.72 5.09 -2.69
C PHE A 139 13.89 3.87 -2.28
N TRP A 140 12.59 4.05 -2.07
CA TRP A 140 11.66 2.96 -1.78
C TRP A 140 11.58 1.98 -2.94
N ILE A 141 11.28 2.46 -4.15
CA ILE A 141 11.14 1.62 -5.34
C ILE A 141 12.45 0.85 -5.62
N VAL A 142 13.57 1.57 -5.70
CA VAL A 142 14.89 0.96 -5.97
C VAL A 142 15.30 0.01 -4.85
N GLY A 143 15.09 0.40 -3.59
CA GLY A 143 15.47 -0.39 -2.42
C GLY A 143 14.71 -1.72 -2.32
N ILE A 144 13.39 -1.69 -2.48
CA ILE A 144 12.56 -2.91 -2.44
C ILE A 144 12.82 -3.80 -3.66
N THR A 145 13.03 -3.20 -4.84
CA THR A 145 13.42 -3.95 -6.06
C THR A 145 14.67 -4.79 -5.80
N ASN A 146 15.73 -4.17 -5.28
CA ASN A 146 16.96 -4.87 -4.95
C ASN A 146 16.83 -5.84 -3.77
N ALA A 147 16.00 -5.51 -2.77
CA ALA A 147 15.78 -6.39 -1.62
C ALA A 147 15.14 -7.72 -2.04
N ILE A 148 14.13 -7.68 -2.93
CA ILE A 148 13.52 -8.90 -3.48
C ILE A 148 14.51 -9.68 -4.36
N ASN A 149 15.30 -8.99 -5.18
CA ASN A 149 16.35 -9.64 -5.97
C ASN A 149 17.39 -10.36 -5.09
N LEU A 150 17.80 -9.75 -3.97
CA LEU A 150 18.81 -10.32 -3.06
C LEU A 150 18.32 -11.58 -2.31
N ILE A 151 17.02 -11.70 -2.03
CA ILE A 151 16.47 -12.88 -1.34
C ILE A 151 16.16 -14.04 -2.29
N ASP A 152 16.24 -13.83 -3.61
CA ASP A 152 16.04 -14.88 -4.63
C ASP A 152 17.26 -15.83 -4.73
N GLY A 153 17.66 -16.39 -3.59
CA GLY A 153 18.80 -17.30 -3.47
C GLY A 153 18.43 -18.76 -3.21
N LEU A 154 17.15 -19.07 -2.98
CA LEU A 154 16.65 -20.42 -2.71
C LEU A 154 15.34 -20.70 -3.46
N ASP A 155 15.20 -21.96 -3.93
CA ASP A 155 13.98 -22.51 -4.51
C ASP A 155 12.73 -22.14 -3.70
N GLY A 156 11.81 -21.42 -4.34
CA GLY A 156 10.53 -20.97 -3.79
C GLY A 156 10.60 -19.77 -2.85
N LEU A 157 11.77 -19.33 -2.37
CA LEU A 157 11.83 -18.33 -1.30
C LEU A 157 11.23 -16.98 -1.71
N SER A 158 11.78 -16.35 -2.75
CA SER A 158 11.34 -15.03 -3.22
C SER A 158 9.88 -15.07 -3.70
N ALA A 159 9.53 -16.09 -4.48
CA ALA A 159 8.17 -16.28 -5.01
C ALA A 159 7.11 -16.40 -3.91
N GLY A 160 7.32 -17.24 -2.89
CA GLY A 160 6.32 -17.41 -1.84
C GLY A 160 6.21 -16.23 -0.89
N ILE A 161 7.33 -15.57 -0.55
CA ILE A 161 7.29 -14.30 0.21
C ILE A 161 6.48 -13.26 -0.57
N SER A 162 6.74 -13.12 -1.87
CA SER A 162 6.05 -12.18 -2.76
C SER A 162 4.55 -12.44 -2.83
N ILE A 163 4.10 -13.70 -2.91
CA ILE A 163 2.68 -14.05 -2.89
C ILE A 163 2.03 -13.64 -1.57
N ILE A 164 2.65 -13.93 -0.43
CA ILE A 164 2.10 -13.55 0.89
C ILE A 164 1.93 -12.03 0.98
N VAL A 165 2.96 -11.28 0.54
CA VAL A 165 2.94 -9.82 0.48
C VAL A 165 1.79 -9.30 -0.38
N LEU A 166 1.69 -9.79 -1.62
CA LEU A 166 0.69 -9.34 -2.59
C LEU A 166 -0.75 -9.71 -2.18
N VAL A 167 -0.96 -10.89 -1.60
CA VAL A 167 -2.27 -11.27 -1.05
C VAL A 167 -2.64 -10.34 0.11
N THR A 168 -1.69 -9.99 0.97
CA THR A 168 -1.93 -9.04 2.07
C THR A 168 -2.33 -7.67 1.52
N ILE A 169 -1.56 -7.14 0.54
CA ILE A 169 -1.88 -5.87 -0.12
C ILE A 169 -3.26 -5.92 -0.76
N SER A 170 -3.61 -7.03 -1.42
CA SER A 170 -4.92 -7.19 -2.03
C SER A 170 -6.04 -7.13 -1.00
N MET A 171 -5.91 -7.86 0.10
CA MET A 171 -6.90 -7.88 1.17
C MET A 171 -7.08 -6.50 1.80
N THR A 172 -5.99 -5.76 2.04
CA THR A 172 -6.08 -4.40 2.60
C THR A 172 -6.62 -3.38 1.60
N SER A 173 -6.30 -3.53 0.32
CA SER A 173 -6.85 -2.69 -0.75
C SER A 173 -8.36 -2.87 -0.91
N LEU A 174 -8.86 -4.11 -0.78
CA LEU A 174 -10.30 -4.40 -0.80
C LEU A 174 -11.04 -3.73 0.37
N LEU A 175 -10.44 -3.72 1.56
CA LEU A 175 -11.00 -3.01 2.72
C LEU A 175 -11.05 -1.50 2.50
N SER A 176 -10.16 -0.97 1.65
CA SER A 176 -10.10 0.45 1.29
C SER A 176 -10.92 0.78 0.03
N GLY A 177 -11.74 -0.15 -0.49
CA GLY A 177 -12.54 0.04 -1.70
C GLY A 177 -11.76 0.05 -3.02
N ARG A 178 -10.43 -0.15 -2.99
CA ARG A 178 -9.54 -0.13 -4.16
C ARG A 178 -9.43 -1.50 -4.82
N SER A 179 -10.46 -1.88 -5.57
CA SER A 179 -10.50 -3.16 -6.28
C SER A 179 -9.48 -3.29 -7.42
N ASP A 180 -9.08 -2.15 -7.98
CA ASP A 180 -8.07 -2.02 -9.03
C ASP A 180 -6.69 -2.48 -8.52
N ILE A 181 -6.27 -1.99 -7.35
CA ILE A 181 -5.03 -2.38 -6.70
C ILE A 181 -5.13 -3.83 -6.21
N ALA A 182 -6.29 -4.22 -5.68
CA ALA A 182 -6.53 -5.60 -5.26
C ALA A 182 -6.39 -6.58 -6.43
N SER A 183 -6.93 -6.23 -7.60
CA SER A 183 -6.82 -7.00 -8.83
C SER A 183 -5.39 -7.04 -9.34
N LEU A 184 -4.70 -5.90 -9.41
CA LEU A 184 -3.29 -5.81 -9.82
C LEU A 184 -2.39 -6.68 -8.94
N SER A 185 -2.61 -6.65 -7.62
CA SER A 185 -1.88 -7.46 -6.65
C SER A 185 -2.10 -8.96 -6.87
N LEU A 186 -3.36 -9.37 -7.09
CA LEU A 186 -3.69 -10.79 -7.31
C LEU A 186 -3.34 -11.30 -8.70
N ILE A 187 -3.34 -10.45 -9.72
CA ILE A 187 -2.79 -10.75 -11.05
C ILE A 187 -1.33 -11.17 -10.89
N LEU A 188 -0.53 -10.33 -10.22
CA LEU A 188 0.88 -10.65 -10.01
C LEU A 188 1.06 -11.87 -9.09
N ALA A 189 0.29 -11.97 -7.99
CA ALA A 189 0.35 -13.12 -7.09
C ALA A 189 0.01 -14.44 -7.81
N GLY A 190 -0.97 -14.43 -8.70
CA GLY A 190 -1.35 -15.60 -9.49
C GLY A 190 -0.27 -15.95 -10.51
N SER A 191 0.28 -14.96 -11.23
CA SER A 191 1.42 -15.17 -12.13
C SER A 191 2.63 -15.79 -11.40
N ILE A 192 2.93 -15.35 -10.17
CA ILE A 192 3.99 -15.92 -9.35
C ILE A 192 3.62 -17.33 -8.84
N MET A 193 2.35 -17.57 -8.48
CA MET A 193 1.87 -18.88 -8.03
C MET A 193 2.04 -19.96 -9.10
N GLY A 194 1.71 -19.64 -10.36
CA GLY A 194 1.91 -20.55 -11.49
C GLY A 194 3.37 -20.96 -11.69
N PHE A 195 4.30 -20.01 -11.49
CA PHE A 195 5.74 -20.26 -11.48
C PHE A 195 6.19 -21.07 -10.25
N LEU A 196 5.65 -20.76 -9.07
CA LEU A 196 6.03 -21.38 -7.80
C LEU A 196 5.83 -22.90 -7.82
N PHE A 197 4.80 -23.42 -8.50
CA PHE A 197 4.61 -24.87 -8.65
C PHE A 197 5.81 -25.61 -9.27
N PHE A 198 6.59 -24.92 -10.11
CA PHE A 198 7.78 -25.47 -10.75
C PHE A 198 9.08 -25.05 -10.07
N ASN A 199 9.07 -23.94 -9.35
CA ASN A 199 10.23 -23.42 -8.62
C ASN A 199 10.34 -23.94 -7.18
N PHE A 200 9.27 -24.48 -6.59
CA PHE A 200 9.31 -25.04 -5.23
C PHE A 200 10.29 -26.21 -5.13
N HIS A 201 11.02 -26.30 -4.01
CA HIS A 201 12.14 -27.22 -3.88
C HIS A 201 11.77 -28.71 -4.04
N PRO A 202 12.43 -29.48 -4.93
CA PRO A 202 13.53 -29.07 -5.82
C PRO A 202 13.06 -28.32 -7.08
N ALA A 203 13.68 -27.17 -7.36
CA ALA A 203 13.31 -26.33 -8.50
C ALA A 203 13.58 -27.00 -9.86
N LYS A 204 12.62 -26.85 -10.78
CA LYS A 204 12.74 -27.21 -12.21
C LYS A 204 13.14 -26.01 -13.08
N ILE A 205 12.95 -24.80 -12.57
CA ILE A 205 13.27 -23.53 -13.22
C ILE A 205 13.58 -22.49 -12.14
N PHE A 206 14.55 -21.63 -12.41
CA PHE A 206 14.87 -20.46 -11.60
C PHE A 206 14.25 -19.20 -12.18
N MET A 207 13.98 -18.24 -11.30
CA MET A 207 13.29 -17.00 -11.65
C MET A 207 14.12 -16.14 -12.61
N GLY A 208 15.43 -16.02 -12.35
CA GLY A 208 16.31 -15.09 -13.08
C GLY A 208 16.14 -13.65 -12.61
N ASP A 209 17.11 -12.81 -12.95
CA ASP A 209 17.08 -11.38 -12.63
C ASP A 209 15.90 -10.69 -13.33
N CYS A 210 15.47 -11.18 -14.51
CA CYS A 210 14.24 -10.69 -15.18
C CYS A 210 13.00 -10.79 -14.30
N GLY A 211 12.83 -11.90 -13.58
CA GLY A 211 11.68 -12.11 -12.71
C GLY A 211 11.84 -11.41 -11.37
N ALA A 212 13.02 -11.52 -10.76
CA ALA A 212 13.23 -11.00 -9.41
C ALA A 212 13.21 -9.46 -9.36
N LEU A 213 13.82 -8.79 -10.35
CA LEU A 213 13.73 -7.34 -10.48
C LEU A 213 12.30 -6.89 -10.80
N TYR A 214 11.61 -7.56 -11.72
CA TYR A 214 10.23 -7.22 -12.08
C TYR A 214 9.28 -7.36 -10.89
N ILE A 215 9.34 -8.48 -10.15
CA ILE A 215 8.50 -8.68 -8.97
C ILE A 215 8.82 -7.65 -7.89
N GLY A 216 10.10 -7.40 -7.61
CA GLY A 216 10.52 -6.42 -6.62
C GLY A 216 10.02 -5.01 -6.96
N PHE A 217 10.16 -4.60 -8.21
CA PHE A 217 9.64 -3.33 -8.71
C PHE A 217 8.12 -3.26 -8.55
N MET A 218 7.38 -4.25 -9.05
CA MET A 218 5.92 -4.24 -8.98
C MET A 218 5.42 -4.22 -7.54
N ILE A 219 5.99 -5.02 -6.64
CA ILE A 219 5.63 -5.00 -5.21
C ILE A 219 5.88 -3.62 -4.61
N SER A 220 7.02 -2.98 -4.93
CA SER A 220 7.33 -1.66 -4.42
C SER A 220 6.27 -0.62 -4.82
N VAL A 221 5.86 -0.62 -6.10
CA VAL A 221 4.87 0.34 -6.61
C VAL A 221 3.46 0.02 -6.13
N ILE A 222 3.05 -1.24 -6.18
CA ILE A 222 1.74 -1.68 -5.68
C ILE A 222 1.60 -1.37 -4.18
N SER A 223 2.68 -1.51 -3.40
CA SER A 223 2.65 -1.20 -1.95
C SER A 223 2.42 0.29 -1.66
N LEU A 224 2.91 1.19 -2.53
CA LEU A 224 2.67 2.63 -2.41
C LEU A 224 1.20 2.97 -2.67
N LEU A 225 0.57 2.28 -3.62
CA LEU A 225 -0.84 2.46 -3.94
C LEU A 225 -1.75 1.83 -2.88
N GLY A 226 -1.50 0.59 -2.49
CA GLY A 226 -2.41 -0.23 -1.68
C GLY A 226 -2.49 0.14 -0.20
N PHE A 227 -1.47 0.83 0.31
CA PHE A 227 -1.42 1.29 1.72
C PHE A 227 -1.43 2.83 1.85
N GLY A 228 -1.32 3.56 0.74
CA GLY A 228 -1.13 5.02 0.73
C GLY A 228 -2.39 5.87 0.58
N TYR A 229 -3.58 5.28 0.49
CA TYR A 229 -4.83 6.02 0.36
C TYR A 229 -5.34 6.52 1.73
N ASN A 230 -5.46 7.84 1.90
CA ASN A 230 -5.98 8.53 3.09
C ASN A 230 -5.27 8.21 4.43
N ALA A 231 -3.99 7.87 4.38
CA ALA A 231 -3.22 7.50 5.56
C ALA A 231 -2.02 8.44 5.77
N SER A 232 -1.67 8.73 7.04
CA SER A 232 -0.46 9.51 7.36
C SER A 232 0.79 8.87 6.72
N ALA A 233 1.87 9.61 6.47
CA ALA A 233 3.10 9.05 5.90
C ALA A 233 3.65 7.82 6.68
N PHE A 234 3.39 7.76 7.99
CA PHE A 234 3.71 6.61 8.84
C PHE A 234 2.95 5.33 8.43
N PHE A 235 1.72 5.45 7.93
CA PHE A 235 0.92 4.34 7.42
C PHE A 235 1.29 3.96 5.98
N THR A 236 1.46 4.98 5.13
CA THR A 236 1.85 4.81 3.71
C THR A 236 3.15 4.03 3.56
N LEU A 237 4.10 4.20 4.50
CA LEU A 237 5.34 3.42 4.53
C LEU A 237 5.31 2.26 5.55
N GLY A 238 4.62 2.43 6.68
CA GLY A 238 4.64 1.47 7.78
C GLY A 238 4.10 0.11 7.39
N ALA A 239 2.93 0.04 6.76
CA ALA A 239 2.33 -1.23 6.37
C ALA A 239 3.17 -1.98 5.31
N PRO A 240 3.67 -1.33 4.22
CA PRO A 240 4.64 -1.95 3.32
C PRO A 240 5.91 -2.44 4.03
N ILE A 241 6.48 -1.64 4.94
CA ILE A 241 7.69 -2.03 5.71
C ILE A 241 7.43 -3.28 6.55
N ILE A 242 6.28 -3.34 7.23
CA ILE A 242 5.89 -4.49 8.05
C ILE A 242 5.78 -5.73 7.17
N VAL A 243 5.03 -5.64 6.07
CA VAL A 243 4.78 -6.77 5.17
C VAL A 243 6.07 -7.24 4.48
N LEU A 244 6.99 -6.32 4.17
CA LEU A 244 8.30 -6.58 3.54
C LEU A 244 9.44 -6.72 4.56
N MET A 245 9.14 -6.92 5.84
CA MET A 245 10.14 -6.89 6.91
C MET A 245 11.27 -7.89 6.68
N VAL A 246 10.96 -9.10 6.20
CA VAL A 246 11.97 -10.15 5.94
C VAL A 246 12.98 -9.71 4.86
N PRO A 247 12.57 -9.34 3.62
CA PRO A 247 13.49 -8.83 2.61
C PRO A 247 14.27 -7.57 3.04
N ILE A 248 13.58 -6.62 3.68
CA ILE A 248 14.18 -5.35 4.13
C ILE A 248 15.28 -5.64 5.15
N MET A 249 14.97 -6.43 6.18
CA MET A 249 15.93 -6.74 7.23
C MET A 249 17.11 -7.56 6.74
N ASP A 250 16.90 -8.53 5.84
CA ASP A 250 18.00 -9.30 5.27
C ASP A 250 19.01 -8.39 4.55
N THR A 251 18.50 -7.40 3.81
CA THR A 251 19.29 -6.40 3.10
C THR A 251 20.00 -5.45 4.06
N LEU A 252 19.28 -4.88 5.04
CA LEU A 252 19.85 -3.96 6.04
C LEU A 252 20.93 -4.64 6.88
N ILE A 253 20.69 -5.87 7.33
CA ILE A 253 21.67 -6.65 8.11
C ILE A 253 22.91 -6.94 7.27
N ALA A 254 22.77 -7.28 5.98
CA ALA A 254 23.91 -7.48 5.10
C ALA A 254 24.74 -6.20 4.93
N ILE A 255 24.08 -5.04 4.75
CA ILE A 255 24.73 -3.73 4.69
C ILE A 255 25.49 -3.42 5.99
N LEU A 256 24.86 -3.60 7.15
CA LEU A 256 25.47 -3.35 8.46
C LEU A 256 26.65 -4.29 8.73
N ARG A 257 26.49 -5.59 8.44
CA ARG A 257 27.56 -6.59 8.57
C ARG A 257 28.76 -6.22 7.70
N ARG A 258 28.56 -5.89 6.42
CA ARG A 258 29.65 -5.48 5.51
C ARG A 258 30.36 -4.23 6.02
N LYS A 259 29.62 -3.23 6.51
CA LYS A 259 30.18 -2.00 7.08
C LYS A 259 31.05 -2.28 8.32
N ILE A 260 30.59 -3.12 9.24
CA ILE A 260 31.34 -3.51 10.46
C ILE A 260 32.62 -4.28 10.09
N HIS A 261 32.60 -5.04 9.00
CA HIS A 261 33.75 -5.79 8.51
C HIS A 261 34.59 -5.05 7.47
N HIS A 262 34.36 -3.74 7.26
CA HIS A 262 35.08 -2.90 6.30
C HIS A 262 35.08 -3.42 4.85
N LYS A 263 33.99 -4.10 4.45
CA LYS A 263 33.78 -4.59 3.08
C LYS A 263 32.95 -3.61 2.25
N LYS A 264 33.11 -3.61 0.92
CA LYS A 264 32.24 -2.82 0.04
C LYS A 264 30.81 -3.35 0.09
N PHE A 265 29.82 -2.46 -0.05
CA PHE A 265 28.40 -2.83 -0.06
C PHE A 265 28.04 -3.84 -1.17
N SER A 266 28.74 -3.76 -2.30
CA SER A 266 28.53 -4.61 -3.49
C SER A 266 29.24 -5.97 -3.45
N GLU A 267 29.98 -6.30 -2.38
CA GLU A 267 30.64 -7.59 -2.27
C GLU A 267 29.66 -8.72 -1.94
N ALA A 268 29.82 -9.86 -2.62
CA ALA A 268 29.02 -11.06 -2.39
C ALA A 268 29.12 -11.52 -0.91
N ASP A 269 27.98 -11.87 -0.32
CA ASP A 269 27.87 -12.21 1.08
C ASP A 269 27.10 -13.53 1.27
N ARG A 270 27.43 -14.28 2.31
CA ARG A 270 26.80 -15.56 2.69
C ARG A 270 26.09 -15.49 4.03
N GLY A 271 26.06 -14.33 4.67
CA GLY A 271 25.43 -14.13 5.98
C GLY A 271 23.92 -13.88 5.94
N HIS A 272 23.24 -14.13 4.82
CA HIS A 272 21.81 -13.93 4.65
C HIS A 272 20.98 -14.87 5.55
N LEU A 273 19.76 -14.47 5.91
CA LEU A 273 18.83 -15.18 6.80
C LEU A 273 18.70 -16.65 6.42
N HIS A 274 18.46 -16.90 5.14
CA HIS A 274 18.23 -18.23 4.60
C HIS A 274 19.46 -19.15 4.75
N HIS A 275 20.67 -18.61 4.60
CA HIS A 275 21.91 -19.36 4.79
C HIS A 275 22.11 -19.75 6.27
N ASN A 276 21.80 -18.85 7.21
CA ASN A 276 21.90 -19.16 8.63
C ASN A 276 20.89 -20.25 9.05
N LEU A 277 19.64 -20.18 8.58
CA LEU A 277 18.63 -21.23 8.82
C LEU A 277 19.08 -22.58 8.26
N MET A 278 19.60 -22.60 7.03
CA MET A 278 20.03 -23.84 6.39
C MET A 278 21.25 -24.48 7.06
N PHE A 279 22.31 -23.70 7.26
CA PHE A 279 23.63 -24.24 7.61
C PHE A 279 23.95 -24.16 9.11
N LYS A 280 23.54 -23.09 9.81
CA LYS A 280 23.79 -22.97 11.26
C LYS A 280 22.75 -23.74 12.06
N LEU A 281 21.47 -23.62 11.71
CA LEU A 281 20.38 -24.34 12.38
C LEU A 281 20.10 -25.72 11.76
N LYS A 282 20.82 -26.10 10.69
CA LYS A 282 20.73 -27.42 10.04
C LYS A 282 19.31 -27.82 9.63
N LEU A 283 18.46 -26.83 9.32
CA LEU A 283 17.06 -27.08 8.94
C LEU A 283 16.93 -27.62 7.51
N GLY A 284 17.93 -27.38 6.67
CA GLY A 284 17.86 -27.65 5.23
C GLY A 284 16.96 -26.66 4.49
N GLN A 285 16.93 -26.75 3.15
CA GLN A 285 16.31 -25.73 2.29
C GLN A 285 14.79 -25.60 2.51
N ARG A 286 14.03 -26.70 2.37
CA ARG A 286 12.56 -26.68 2.51
C ARG A 286 12.09 -26.07 3.82
N LYS A 287 12.62 -26.54 4.95
CA LYS A 287 12.21 -26.06 6.28
C LYS A 287 12.60 -24.58 6.47
N SER A 288 13.76 -24.16 5.97
CA SER A 288 14.17 -22.75 6.05
C SER A 288 13.21 -21.83 5.30
N VAL A 289 12.79 -22.22 4.08
CA VAL A 289 11.83 -21.46 3.29
C VAL A 289 10.46 -21.41 3.98
N LEU A 290 9.95 -22.53 4.50
CA LEU A 290 8.67 -22.55 5.22
C LEU A 290 8.67 -21.70 6.49
N VAL A 291 9.79 -21.67 7.23
CA VAL A 291 9.94 -20.77 8.39
C VAL A 291 9.88 -19.31 7.94
N LEU A 292 10.55 -18.96 6.84
CA LEU A 292 10.51 -17.59 6.32
C LEU A 292 9.11 -17.22 5.80
N TYR A 293 8.38 -18.14 5.18
CA TYR A 293 6.97 -17.93 4.84
C TYR A 293 6.12 -17.66 6.08
N LEU A 294 6.28 -18.46 7.14
CA LEU A 294 5.54 -18.27 8.38
C LEU A 294 5.84 -16.91 9.00
N VAL A 295 7.10 -16.50 9.06
CA VAL A 295 7.50 -15.20 9.61
C VAL A 295 6.92 -14.06 8.78
N THR A 296 7.04 -14.13 7.45
CA THR A 296 6.41 -13.13 6.55
C THR A 296 4.90 -13.09 6.75
N PHE A 297 4.23 -14.24 6.85
CA PHE A 297 2.80 -14.32 7.12
C PHE A 297 2.42 -13.68 8.45
N LEU A 298 3.19 -13.89 9.52
CA LEU A 298 2.92 -13.28 10.82
C LEU A 298 3.10 -11.75 10.80
N PHE A 299 4.10 -11.24 10.10
CA PHE A 299 4.24 -9.80 9.88
C PHE A 299 3.09 -9.25 9.03
N SER A 300 2.73 -9.90 7.94
CA SER A 300 1.55 -9.58 7.13
C SER A 300 0.26 -9.58 7.95
N LEU A 301 0.08 -10.58 8.82
CA LEU A 301 -1.06 -10.66 9.73
C LEU A 301 -1.06 -9.51 10.72
N SER A 302 0.10 -9.09 11.25
CA SER A 302 0.18 -7.92 12.12
C SER A 302 -0.27 -6.63 11.41
N SER A 303 0.11 -6.46 10.14
CA SER A 303 -0.33 -5.34 9.31
C SER A 303 -1.83 -5.39 9.04
N TYR A 304 -2.39 -6.57 8.76
CA TYR A 304 -3.82 -6.74 8.52
C TYR A 304 -4.64 -6.53 9.80
N LEU A 305 -4.19 -7.08 10.94
CA LEU A 305 -4.83 -6.90 12.24
C LEU A 305 -4.83 -5.45 12.70
N TYR A 306 -3.76 -4.70 12.37
CA TYR A 306 -3.69 -3.28 12.69
C TYR A 306 -4.90 -2.51 12.15
N TYR A 307 -5.39 -2.86 10.95
CA TYR A 307 -6.54 -2.21 10.34
C TYR A 307 -7.80 -2.27 11.23
N TYR A 308 -8.03 -3.39 11.91
CA TYR A 308 -9.21 -3.58 12.78
C TYR A 308 -8.95 -3.21 14.24
N ASN A 309 -7.74 -3.49 14.73
CA ASN A 309 -7.33 -3.21 16.09
C ASN A 309 -5.85 -2.77 16.11
N PRO A 310 -5.60 -1.45 16.07
CA PRO A 310 -4.25 -0.89 16.04
C PRO A 310 -3.36 -1.36 17.19
N THR A 311 -3.94 -1.51 18.39
CA THR A 311 -3.21 -1.96 19.58
C THR A 311 -2.75 -3.40 19.43
N ALA A 312 -3.64 -4.31 19.04
CA ALA A 312 -3.29 -5.72 18.85
C ALA A 312 -2.27 -5.90 17.70
N GLY A 313 -2.46 -5.22 16.58
CA GLY A 313 -1.51 -5.23 15.46
C GLY A 313 -0.13 -4.74 15.87
N THR A 314 -0.06 -3.63 16.63
CA THR A 314 1.20 -3.08 17.15
C THR A 314 1.89 -4.03 18.14
N ILE A 315 1.15 -4.61 19.08
CA ILE A 315 1.71 -5.55 20.07
C ILE A 315 2.32 -6.76 19.34
N LEU A 316 1.59 -7.33 18.37
CA LEU A 316 2.10 -8.44 17.57
C LEU A 316 3.35 -8.04 16.79
N PHE A 317 3.35 -6.88 16.15
CA PHE A 317 4.52 -6.35 15.44
C PHE A 317 5.75 -6.22 16.34
N ILE A 318 5.61 -5.58 17.51
CA ILE A 318 6.71 -5.40 18.47
C ILE A 318 7.22 -6.77 18.95
N ALA A 319 6.33 -7.71 19.26
CA ALA A 319 6.71 -9.06 19.67
C ALA A 319 7.52 -9.79 18.59
N LEU A 320 7.09 -9.70 17.32
CA LEU A 320 7.81 -10.28 16.18
C LEU A 320 9.17 -9.61 15.97
N MET A 321 9.26 -8.29 16.12
CA MET A 321 10.52 -7.55 16.02
C MET A 321 11.52 -7.94 17.09
N ILE A 322 11.08 -8.08 18.35
CA ILE A 322 11.92 -8.55 19.45
C ILE A 322 12.40 -9.99 19.17
N MET A 323 11.51 -10.86 18.72
CA MET A 323 11.86 -12.24 18.35
C MET A 323 12.91 -12.29 17.23
N PHE A 324 12.73 -11.45 16.20
CA PHE A 324 13.65 -11.34 15.07
C PHE A 324 15.02 -10.82 15.51
N GLU A 325 15.07 -9.79 16.35
CA GLU A 325 16.33 -9.24 16.88
C GLU A 325 17.07 -10.28 17.75
N ILE A 326 16.35 -11.01 18.60
CA ILE A 326 16.93 -12.13 19.35
C ILE A 326 17.52 -13.19 18.40
N PHE A 327 16.83 -13.51 17.30
CA PHE A 327 17.34 -14.44 16.30
C PHE A 327 18.63 -13.92 15.64
N VAL A 328 18.67 -12.65 15.24
CA VAL A 328 19.85 -11.98 14.65
C VAL A 328 21.05 -12.05 15.59
N GLU A 329 20.81 -11.77 16.88
CA GLU A 329 21.83 -11.89 17.91
C GLU A 329 22.29 -13.34 18.07
N VAL A 330 21.40 -14.28 18.36
CA VAL A 330 21.74 -15.70 18.62
C VAL A 330 22.53 -16.32 17.47
N THR A 331 22.20 -15.94 16.23
CA THR A 331 22.85 -16.48 15.03
C THR A 331 24.09 -15.69 14.58
N ASP A 332 24.49 -14.64 15.30
CA ASP A 332 25.64 -13.77 14.99
C ASP A 332 25.57 -13.19 13.56
N MET A 333 24.39 -12.80 13.07
CA MET A 333 24.26 -12.34 11.68
C MET A 333 24.99 -11.03 11.41
N ILE A 334 25.06 -10.14 12.40
CA ILE A 334 25.73 -8.83 12.25
C ILE A 334 27.20 -8.96 12.65
N SER A 335 27.47 -9.37 13.90
CA SER A 335 28.79 -9.74 14.37
C SER A 335 28.69 -10.53 15.68
N ARG A 336 29.73 -11.28 16.05
CA ARG A 336 29.80 -11.95 17.35
C ARG A 336 29.73 -11.00 18.56
N LYS A 337 30.03 -9.72 18.35
CA LYS A 337 30.02 -8.68 19.39
C LYS A 337 28.68 -7.94 19.48
N TYR A 338 27.80 -8.10 18.50
CA TYR A 338 26.51 -7.42 18.45
C TYR A 338 25.48 -8.25 19.21
N LYS A 339 25.22 -7.85 20.48
CA LYS A 339 24.33 -8.57 21.40
C LYS A 339 23.49 -7.65 22.31
N PRO A 340 22.83 -6.58 21.82
CA PRO A 340 22.20 -5.58 22.69
C PRO A 340 21.10 -6.15 23.61
N ILE A 341 20.10 -6.86 23.07
CA ILE A 341 18.99 -7.45 23.83
C ILE A 341 19.49 -8.53 24.77
N LEU A 342 20.31 -9.49 24.31
CA LEU A 342 20.83 -10.55 25.18
C LEU A 342 21.67 -9.98 26.34
N THR A 343 22.37 -8.87 26.09
CA THR A 343 23.12 -8.16 27.13
C THR A 343 22.17 -7.48 28.12
N ILE A 344 21.08 -6.84 27.66
CA ILE A 344 20.04 -6.24 28.52
C ILE A 344 19.35 -7.32 29.36
N VAL A 345 18.95 -8.44 28.75
CA VAL A 345 18.35 -9.59 29.44
C VAL A 345 19.28 -10.11 30.55
N ASN A 346 20.59 -10.15 30.30
CA ASN A 346 21.58 -10.55 31.29
C ASN A 346 21.77 -9.55 32.45
N ILE A 347 21.20 -8.35 32.35
CA ILE A 347 21.12 -7.43 33.49
C ILE A 347 20.13 -7.97 34.54
N PHE A 348 19.08 -8.66 34.10
CA PHE A 348 18.02 -9.17 34.97
C PHE A 348 18.24 -10.62 35.39
N ILE A 349 18.63 -11.49 34.44
CA ILE A 349 18.76 -12.93 34.70
C ILE A 349 20.07 -13.27 35.44
N ASP A 350 21.11 -12.43 35.30
CA ASP A 350 22.45 -12.64 35.87
C ASP A 350 23.02 -14.04 35.59
N SER A 351 23.01 -14.42 34.31
CA SER A 351 23.49 -15.73 33.85
C SER A 351 24.90 -15.63 33.26
N ASP A 352 25.76 -16.58 33.63
CA ASP A 352 27.10 -16.71 33.05
C ASP A 352 27.07 -17.16 31.57
N LYS A 353 25.94 -17.68 31.09
CA LYS A 353 25.77 -18.12 29.70
C LYS A 353 25.47 -16.97 28.74
N LEU A 354 25.16 -15.76 29.24
CA LEU A 354 24.78 -14.60 28.43
C LEU A 354 25.91 -13.55 28.38
N PRO A 355 25.96 -12.70 27.33
CA PRO A 355 26.99 -11.67 27.19
C PRO A 355 26.92 -10.64 28.34
N LYS A 356 28.07 -10.19 28.84
CA LYS A 356 28.18 -9.21 29.93
C LYS A 356 28.76 -7.88 29.44
N ILE A 357 28.28 -6.77 30.00
CA ILE A 357 28.90 -5.45 29.80
C ILE A 357 30.16 -5.39 30.68
N LYS A 358 31.35 -5.40 30.04
CA LYS A 358 32.66 -5.39 30.73
C LYS A 358 32.81 -4.33 31.83
N PHE A 359 32.16 -3.18 31.69
CA PHE A 359 32.18 -2.10 32.68
C PHE A 359 31.29 -2.39 33.91
N LEU A 360 30.14 -3.04 33.72
CA LEU A 360 29.21 -3.36 34.79
C LEU A 360 29.69 -4.49 35.70
N ASP A 361 30.55 -5.41 35.22
CA ASP A 361 31.11 -6.49 36.05
C ASP A 361 31.86 -5.97 37.29
N ARG A 362 32.59 -4.86 37.14
CA ARG A 362 33.29 -4.20 38.27
C ARG A 362 32.31 -3.56 39.27
N TYR A 363 31.19 -3.06 38.77
CA TYR A 363 30.15 -2.42 39.59
C TYR A 363 29.28 -3.48 40.30
N ARG A 364 28.95 -4.59 39.62
CA ARG A 364 28.13 -5.70 40.12
C ARG A 364 28.83 -6.45 41.26
N LYS A 365 30.15 -6.69 41.16
CA LYS A 365 30.97 -7.28 42.25
C LYS A 365 31.04 -6.43 43.53
N ARG A 366 30.72 -5.14 43.48
CA ARG A 366 30.72 -4.22 44.64
C ARG A 366 29.30 -3.83 45.10
N ARG A 367 28.26 -4.42 44.49
CA ARG A 367 26.86 -4.04 44.72
C ARG A 367 26.29 -4.85 45.89
N SER A 368 25.69 -4.18 46.87
CA SER A 368 24.95 -4.90 47.93
C SER A 368 23.63 -5.47 47.36
N PRO A 369 23.09 -6.56 47.93
CA PRO A 369 21.84 -7.17 47.46
C PRO A 369 20.68 -6.16 47.40
N GLN A 370 20.60 -5.25 48.36
CA GLN A 370 19.59 -4.18 48.41
C GLN A 370 19.73 -3.17 47.27
N LYS A 371 20.96 -2.75 46.92
CA LYS A 371 21.20 -1.88 45.75
C LYS A 371 20.89 -2.61 44.44
N ALA A 372 21.14 -3.91 44.37
CA ALA A 372 20.80 -4.71 43.19
C ALA A 372 19.28 -4.76 42.96
N MET A 373 18.52 -5.06 44.01
CA MET A 373 17.06 -5.08 43.99
C MET A 373 16.46 -3.73 43.63
N ARG A 374 17.01 -2.63 44.20
CA ARG A 374 16.56 -1.27 43.89
C ARG A 374 16.78 -0.92 42.43
N ASP A 375 17.94 -1.25 41.88
CA ASP A 375 18.25 -0.93 40.49
C ASP A 375 17.44 -1.82 39.53
N HIS A 376 17.14 -3.09 39.87
CA HIS A 376 16.17 -3.91 39.12
C HIS A 376 14.76 -3.31 39.14
N LEU A 377 14.30 -2.84 40.31
CA LEU A 377 13.02 -2.13 40.45
C LEU A 377 12.97 -0.86 39.61
N ILE A 378 14.05 -0.06 39.60
CA ILE A 378 14.13 1.16 38.78
C ILE A 378 14.05 0.81 37.30
N ILE A 379 14.79 -0.20 36.83
CA ILE A 379 14.75 -0.56 35.40
C ILE A 379 13.38 -1.15 35.03
N ALA A 380 12.80 -1.99 35.88
CA ALA A 380 11.44 -2.51 35.68
C ALA A 380 10.40 -1.37 35.64
N LEU A 381 10.54 -0.37 36.51
CA LEU A 381 9.70 0.82 36.54
C LEU A 381 9.89 1.67 35.27
N CYS A 382 11.13 1.86 34.79
CA CYS A 382 11.39 2.56 33.54
C CYS A 382 10.79 1.81 32.33
N PHE A 383 10.87 0.48 32.31
CA PHE A 383 10.27 -0.35 31.26
C PHE A 383 8.74 -0.28 31.31
N LEU A 384 8.15 -0.33 32.51
CA LEU A 384 6.72 -0.15 32.73
C LEU A 384 6.27 1.25 32.31
N LEU A 385 7.00 2.31 32.69
CA LEU A 385 6.72 3.68 32.28
C LEU A 385 6.85 3.89 30.77
N MET A 386 7.78 3.17 30.11
CA MET A 386 7.88 3.19 28.65
C MET A 386 6.67 2.49 28.00
N ILE A 387 6.26 1.32 28.51
CA ILE A 387 5.08 0.59 28.03
C ILE A 387 3.80 1.41 28.26
N VAL A 388 3.65 1.99 29.45
CA VAL A 388 2.51 2.86 29.81
C VAL A 388 2.56 4.16 29.01
N GLY A 389 3.73 4.74 28.78
CA GLY A 389 3.91 5.95 27.96
C GLY A 389 3.58 5.71 26.49
N VAL A 390 3.98 4.56 25.93
CA VAL A 390 3.58 4.13 24.58
C VAL A 390 2.09 3.82 24.55
N GLY A 391 1.56 3.10 25.55
CA GLY A 391 0.14 2.80 25.67
C GLY A 391 -0.71 4.08 25.78
N TYR A 392 -0.27 5.04 26.59
CA TYR A 392 -0.88 6.36 26.74
C TYR A 392 -0.78 7.16 25.45
N PHE A 393 0.38 7.21 24.78
CA PHE A 393 0.51 7.88 23.48
C PHE A 393 -0.38 7.26 22.39
N MET A 394 -0.61 5.94 22.48
CA MET A 394 -1.50 5.22 21.57
C MET A 394 -2.99 5.43 21.90
N THR A 395 -3.37 5.55 23.17
CA THR A 395 -4.75 5.85 23.59
C THR A 395 -5.06 7.35 23.55
N SER A 396 -4.07 8.22 23.70
CA SER A 396 -4.24 9.68 23.65
C SER A 396 -4.47 10.19 22.22
N LYS A 397 -4.34 9.34 21.20
CA LYS A 397 -4.75 9.67 19.83
C LYS A 397 -6.27 9.66 19.62
N ASP A 398 -7.05 9.14 20.57
CA ASP A 398 -8.52 9.27 20.57
C ASP A 398 -9.01 10.57 21.24
N THR A 399 -8.11 11.32 21.88
CA THR A 399 -8.33 12.76 22.10
C THR A 399 -7.70 13.49 20.94
N PRO A 400 -8.47 14.05 19.99
CA PRO A 400 -7.90 14.99 19.05
C PRO A 400 -7.23 16.08 19.89
N LEU A 401 -5.90 16.18 19.77
CA LEU A 401 -5.19 17.37 20.22
C LEU A 401 -5.98 18.55 19.67
N PRO A 402 -6.28 19.60 20.46
CA PRO A 402 -6.83 20.81 19.90
C PRO A 402 -5.74 21.35 18.97
N ILE A 403 -5.85 20.98 17.70
CA ILE A 403 -5.31 21.75 16.61
C ILE A 403 -5.83 23.14 16.92
N LYS A 404 -4.94 24.13 16.97
CA LYS A 404 -5.39 25.50 16.70
C LYS A 404 -5.86 25.48 15.25
N THR A 405 -7.03 24.89 15.02
CA THR A 405 -7.82 25.10 13.84
C THR A 405 -8.16 26.56 14.00
N GLU A 406 -7.51 27.42 13.22
CA GLU A 406 -8.30 28.52 12.70
C GLU A 406 -9.58 27.87 12.19
N THR A 407 -10.70 28.17 12.85
CA THR A 407 -12.00 27.63 12.51
C THR A 407 -12.35 28.17 11.13
N VAL A 408 -11.75 27.58 10.10
CA VAL A 408 -12.15 27.74 8.72
C VAL A 408 -13.51 27.07 8.67
N GLN A 409 -14.54 27.89 8.85
CA GLN A 409 -15.92 27.48 8.70
C GLN A 409 -16.14 27.22 7.22
N SER A 410 -16.57 26.01 6.89
CA SER A 410 -16.94 25.70 5.51
C SER A 410 -18.05 26.64 5.05
N PRO A 411 -18.01 27.16 3.81
CA PRO A 411 -19.06 28.01 3.27
C PRO A 411 -20.34 27.22 2.95
N TYR A 412 -20.34 25.90 3.11
CA TYR A 412 -21.47 25.02 2.85
C TYR A 412 -22.44 24.96 4.04
N THR A 413 -23.73 25.07 3.74
CA THR A 413 -24.81 24.97 4.72
C THR A 413 -25.41 23.58 4.74
N LYS A 414 -25.81 23.13 5.93
CA LYS A 414 -26.54 21.88 6.10
C LYS A 414 -28.05 22.19 6.16
N SER A 415 -28.78 21.77 5.14
CA SER A 415 -30.22 21.97 4.96
C SER A 415 -31.10 20.79 5.39
N GLY A 416 -30.61 19.55 5.30
CA GLY A 416 -31.41 18.33 5.54
C GLY A 416 -30.85 17.46 6.66
N ASP A 417 -31.74 16.73 7.34
CA ASP A 417 -31.41 15.99 8.58
C ASP A 417 -31.26 14.47 8.42
N SER A 418 -31.38 13.93 7.21
CA SER A 418 -31.21 12.48 6.97
C SER A 418 -29.79 12.01 7.28
N GLU A 419 -29.65 10.74 7.67
CA GLU A 419 -28.35 10.11 7.97
C GLU A 419 -27.39 10.23 6.77
N LEU A 420 -27.93 10.08 5.56
CA LEU A 420 -27.17 10.21 4.32
C LEU A 420 -26.63 11.63 4.13
N LEU A 421 -27.46 12.67 4.29
CA LEU A 421 -27.05 14.07 4.14
C LEU A 421 -26.05 14.47 5.22
N ASN A 422 -26.23 13.98 6.46
CA ASN A 422 -25.26 14.17 7.54
C ASN A 422 -23.87 13.61 7.18
N ASN A 423 -23.83 12.41 6.59
CA ASN A 423 -22.58 11.77 6.19
C ASN A 423 -21.90 12.54 5.05
N ILE A 424 -22.67 12.93 4.02
CA ILE A 424 -22.15 13.70 2.88
C ILE A 424 -21.63 15.06 3.36
N TYR A 425 -22.36 15.77 4.22
CA TYR A 425 -21.94 17.06 4.76
C TYR A 425 -20.66 16.95 5.60
N ALA A 426 -20.56 15.95 6.47
CA ALA A 426 -19.36 15.74 7.29
C ALA A 426 -18.12 15.48 6.43
N ARG A 427 -18.27 14.71 5.34
CA ARG A 427 -17.21 14.49 4.36
C ARG A 427 -16.86 15.77 3.61
N LEU A 428 -17.86 16.54 3.19
CA LEU A 428 -17.68 17.79 2.46
C LEU A 428 -16.93 18.83 3.31
N ASP A 429 -17.35 19.02 4.56
CA ASP A 429 -16.71 19.94 5.49
C ASP A 429 -15.25 19.52 5.77
N THR A 430 -14.99 18.21 5.84
CA THR A 430 -13.63 17.67 5.98
C THR A 430 -12.80 17.90 4.70
N SER A 431 -13.38 17.67 3.53
CA SER A 431 -12.73 17.86 2.23
C SER A 431 -12.36 19.33 2.01
N TYR A 432 -13.28 20.26 2.30
CA TYR A 432 -13.03 21.71 2.26
C TYR A 432 -11.86 22.12 3.19
N LYS A 433 -11.89 21.66 4.45
CA LYS A 433 -10.84 21.96 5.43
C LYS A 433 -9.47 21.38 5.03
N ASN A 434 -9.46 20.28 4.29
CA ASN A 434 -8.25 19.65 3.78
C ASN A 434 -7.79 20.18 2.41
N LYS A 435 -8.56 21.11 1.80
CA LYS A 435 -8.35 21.60 0.43
C LYS A 435 -8.31 20.48 -0.62
N ASP A 436 -9.17 19.48 -0.45
CA ASP A 436 -9.34 18.38 -1.41
C ASP A 436 -10.38 18.76 -2.46
N GLU A 437 -9.94 19.52 -3.46
CA GLU A 437 -10.80 20.16 -4.47
C GLU A 437 -11.64 19.17 -5.30
N GLU A 438 -11.09 17.98 -5.56
CA GLU A 438 -11.76 16.94 -6.33
C GLU A 438 -12.90 16.29 -5.52
N ASP A 439 -12.64 15.92 -4.26
CA ASP A 439 -13.66 15.36 -3.36
C ASP A 439 -14.70 16.43 -3.00
N GLU A 440 -14.30 17.70 -2.86
CA GLU A 440 -15.20 18.83 -2.57
C GLU A 440 -16.20 19.01 -3.70
N CYS A 441 -15.72 19.07 -4.95
CA CYS A 441 -16.55 19.21 -6.14
C CYS A 441 -17.58 18.06 -6.27
N GLN A 442 -17.12 16.83 -6.06
CA GLN A 442 -17.98 15.64 -6.11
C GLN A 442 -19.02 15.61 -4.99
N LEU A 443 -18.65 16.03 -3.77
CA LEU A 443 -19.53 16.05 -2.61
C LEU A 443 -20.55 17.18 -2.66
N VAL A 444 -20.22 18.33 -3.27
CA VAL A 444 -21.19 19.39 -3.60
C VAL A 444 -22.27 18.85 -4.53
N ALA A 445 -21.89 18.17 -5.60
CA ALA A 445 -22.84 17.55 -6.53
C ALA A 445 -23.70 16.49 -5.82
N ALA A 446 -23.07 15.62 -5.03
CA ALA A 446 -23.75 14.56 -4.29
C ALA A 446 -24.74 15.09 -3.25
N TYR A 447 -24.34 16.09 -2.47
CA TYR A 447 -25.21 16.70 -1.48
C TYR A 447 -26.42 17.35 -2.16
N PHE A 448 -26.20 18.13 -3.23
CA PHE A 448 -27.25 18.76 -4.01
C PHE A 448 -28.29 17.73 -4.49
N VAL A 449 -27.87 16.66 -5.16
CA VAL A 449 -28.84 15.68 -5.70
C VAL A 449 -29.53 14.88 -4.62
N CYS A 450 -28.82 14.46 -3.57
CA CYS A 450 -29.43 13.68 -2.49
C CYS A 450 -30.48 14.51 -1.75
N ASP A 451 -30.22 15.81 -1.56
CA ASP A 451 -31.19 16.70 -0.96
C ASP A 451 -32.33 17.00 -1.96
N TYR A 452 -32.04 17.39 -3.20
CA TYR A 452 -33.05 17.70 -4.22
C TYR A 452 -34.06 16.57 -4.42
N TYR A 453 -33.58 15.32 -4.51
CA TYR A 453 -34.38 14.12 -4.78
C TYR A 453 -35.01 13.46 -3.54
N THR A 454 -34.93 14.08 -2.36
CA THR A 454 -35.58 13.61 -1.12
C THR A 454 -36.74 14.52 -0.75
N PHE A 455 -37.93 13.96 -0.50
CA PHE A 455 -39.12 14.72 -0.07
C PHE A 455 -39.38 14.67 1.43
N VAL A 456 -38.88 13.63 2.10
CA VAL A 456 -38.98 13.46 3.57
C VAL A 456 -38.49 14.72 4.28
N ASP A 457 -39.24 15.13 5.32
CA ASP A 457 -38.99 16.30 6.17
C ASP A 457 -39.05 17.69 5.48
N LYS A 458 -39.50 17.78 4.22
CA LYS A 458 -39.59 19.06 3.49
C LYS A 458 -40.93 19.74 3.57
N LYS A 459 -40.92 21.04 3.88
CA LYS A 459 -42.13 21.89 3.84
C LYS A 459 -42.71 21.97 2.43
N LYS A 460 -43.98 22.39 2.33
CA LYS A 460 -44.78 22.35 1.09
C LYS A 460 -44.10 23.03 -0.14
N ASN A 461 -43.35 24.10 0.08
CA ASN A 461 -42.67 24.86 -1.00
C ASN A 461 -41.14 24.84 -0.87
N GLU A 462 -40.59 23.97 -0.05
CA GLU A 462 -39.16 23.85 0.19
C GLU A 462 -38.53 22.92 -0.84
N ILE A 463 -37.47 23.38 -1.50
CA ILE A 463 -36.72 22.66 -2.53
C ILE A 463 -35.34 22.35 -1.97
N GLY A 464 -34.92 21.09 -2.05
CA GLY A 464 -33.60 20.64 -1.61
C GLY A 464 -32.46 21.12 -2.47
N GLY A 465 -31.30 21.26 -1.85
CA GLY A 465 -30.03 21.51 -2.53
C GLY A 465 -29.87 22.93 -3.05
N VAL A 466 -30.88 23.80 -2.96
CA VAL A 466 -30.80 25.17 -3.51
C VAL A 466 -29.65 26.00 -2.95
N ASP A 467 -29.23 25.74 -1.71
CA ASP A 467 -28.07 26.40 -1.06
C ASP A 467 -26.71 26.07 -1.72
N TYR A 468 -26.68 25.00 -2.52
CA TYR A 468 -25.51 24.55 -3.26
C TYR A 468 -25.51 25.06 -4.70
N MET A 469 -26.60 25.71 -5.13
CA MET A 469 -26.74 26.22 -6.47
C MET A 469 -26.12 27.61 -6.61
N TYR A 470 -25.65 27.95 -7.81
CA TYR A 470 -25.13 29.28 -8.09
C TYR A 470 -26.24 30.34 -7.86
N PRO A 471 -26.01 31.41 -7.07
CA PRO A 471 -27.08 32.30 -6.59
C PRO A 471 -28.00 32.87 -7.67
N GLU A 472 -27.46 33.24 -8.82
CA GLU A 472 -28.23 33.81 -9.93
C GLU A 472 -29.15 32.79 -10.62
N MET A 473 -28.94 31.49 -10.38
CA MET A 473 -29.75 30.41 -10.94
C MET A 473 -30.85 29.90 -10.00
N VAL A 474 -30.81 30.26 -8.72
CA VAL A 474 -31.71 29.72 -7.69
C VAL A 474 -33.18 29.97 -8.02
N GLU A 475 -33.54 31.17 -8.51
CA GLU A 475 -34.93 31.51 -8.85
C GLU A 475 -35.43 30.67 -10.04
N ASN A 476 -34.66 30.65 -11.13
CA ASN A 476 -35.01 29.88 -12.33
C ASN A 476 -35.09 28.38 -12.05
N PHE A 477 -34.12 27.85 -11.30
CA PHE A 477 -34.13 26.45 -10.90
C PHE A 477 -35.30 26.13 -9.98
N SER A 478 -35.64 27.00 -9.03
CA SER A 478 -36.76 26.76 -8.13
C SER A 478 -38.09 26.66 -8.89
N GLN A 479 -38.29 27.49 -9.92
CA GLN A 479 -39.46 27.41 -10.80
C GLN A 479 -39.46 26.12 -11.64
N TYR A 480 -38.30 25.74 -12.19
CA TYR A 480 -38.12 24.48 -12.92
C TYR A 480 -38.41 23.28 -12.02
N ALA A 481 -37.83 23.24 -10.83
CA ALA A 481 -37.98 22.16 -9.86
C ALA A 481 -39.45 21.92 -9.50
N GLN A 482 -40.22 22.99 -9.23
CA GLN A 482 -41.65 22.91 -8.91
C GLN A 482 -42.50 22.33 -10.04
N THR A 483 -42.14 22.61 -11.29
CA THR A 483 -42.86 22.12 -12.48
C THR A 483 -42.35 20.77 -12.99
N SER A 484 -41.14 20.38 -12.59
CA SER A 484 -40.47 19.13 -12.93
C SER A 484 -40.58 18.14 -11.76
N PHE A 485 -39.47 17.80 -11.10
CA PHE A 485 -39.42 16.75 -10.08
C PHE A 485 -40.37 16.97 -8.90
N TYR A 486 -40.51 18.21 -8.40
CA TYR A 486 -41.38 18.48 -7.23
C TYR A 486 -42.88 18.36 -7.55
N SER A 487 -43.27 18.21 -8.82
CA SER A 487 -44.64 17.85 -9.19
C SER A 487 -45.05 16.46 -8.66
N TYR A 488 -44.08 15.56 -8.46
CA TYR A 488 -44.28 14.21 -7.93
C TYR A 488 -44.49 14.18 -6.40
N LYS A 489 -44.22 15.28 -5.68
CA LYS A 489 -44.23 15.31 -4.21
C LYS A 489 -45.56 14.89 -3.58
N ASN A 490 -46.69 15.21 -4.21
CA ASN A 490 -48.01 14.82 -3.70
C ASN A 490 -48.30 13.31 -3.90
N GLN A 491 -47.67 12.68 -4.90
CA GLN A 491 -47.85 11.27 -5.22
C GLN A 491 -46.90 10.38 -4.40
N TYR A 492 -45.69 10.86 -4.12
CA TYR A 492 -44.65 10.12 -3.40
C TYR A 492 -44.13 10.92 -2.19
N PRO A 493 -44.97 11.22 -1.18
CA PRO A 493 -44.59 12.13 -0.09
C PRO A 493 -43.43 11.62 0.78
N GLU A 494 -43.21 10.30 0.80
CA GLU A 494 -42.19 9.63 1.61
C GLU A 494 -40.93 9.28 0.81
N LEU A 495 -40.77 9.79 -0.41
CA LEU A 495 -39.63 9.47 -1.25
C LEU A 495 -38.31 9.94 -0.60
N GLU A 496 -37.36 9.02 -0.50
CA GLU A 496 -36.04 9.27 0.07
C GLU A 496 -34.94 8.61 -0.77
N VAL A 497 -33.82 9.30 -0.91
CA VAL A 497 -32.58 8.74 -1.44
C VAL A 497 -31.87 7.94 -0.34
N LEU A 498 -31.78 6.63 -0.51
CA LEU A 498 -31.11 5.72 0.44
C LEU A 498 -29.59 5.67 0.21
N LYS A 499 -29.16 5.81 -1.04
CA LYS A 499 -27.75 5.69 -1.41
C LYS A 499 -27.45 6.45 -2.69
N TYR A 500 -26.24 6.99 -2.78
CA TYR A 500 -25.67 7.52 -4.01
C TYR A 500 -24.38 6.78 -4.40
N ASN A 501 -24.04 6.82 -5.68
CA ASN A 501 -22.75 6.38 -6.20
C ASN A 501 -22.29 7.32 -7.31
N ILE A 502 -21.10 7.90 -7.18
CA ILE A 502 -20.51 8.73 -8.23
C ILE A 502 -19.95 7.77 -9.30
N ILE A 503 -20.48 7.88 -10.52
CA ILE A 503 -20.12 7.03 -11.66
C ILE A 503 -18.94 7.62 -12.42
N SER A 504 -18.92 8.94 -12.62
CA SER A 504 -17.85 9.63 -13.32
C SER A 504 -17.71 11.09 -12.89
N TYR A 505 -16.49 11.59 -12.98
CA TYR A 505 -16.11 12.98 -12.81
C TYR A 505 -15.27 13.38 -14.03
N SER A 506 -15.64 14.47 -14.71
CA SER A 506 -14.96 14.91 -15.93
C SER A 506 -15.07 16.43 -16.13
N PRO A 507 -14.09 17.10 -16.74
CA PRO A 507 -14.22 18.52 -17.11
C PRO A 507 -15.43 18.75 -18.03
N SER A 508 -16.18 19.82 -17.76
CA SER A 508 -17.32 20.24 -18.59
C SER A 508 -16.91 21.33 -19.59
N LYS A 509 -17.60 21.36 -20.74
CA LYS A 509 -17.48 22.45 -21.72
C LYS A 509 -18.61 23.47 -21.60
N VAL A 510 -19.52 23.26 -20.67
CA VAL A 510 -20.65 24.16 -20.41
C VAL A 510 -20.12 25.34 -19.60
N THR A 511 -20.35 26.56 -20.08
CA THR A 511 -19.98 27.79 -19.39
C THR A 511 -21.23 28.66 -19.18
N ILE A 512 -21.24 29.42 -18.09
CA ILE A 512 -22.26 30.41 -17.79
C ILE A 512 -21.73 31.78 -18.24
N ALA A 513 -22.60 32.61 -18.81
CA ALA A 513 -22.24 33.97 -19.21
C ALA A 513 -21.76 34.77 -17.99
N GLY A 514 -20.56 35.36 -18.07
CA GLY A 514 -19.92 36.09 -16.97
C GLY A 514 -19.07 35.24 -16.02
N LEU A 515 -18.99 33.92 -16.24
CA LEU A 515 -18.11 33.00 -15.50
C LEU A 515 -17.31 32.07 -16.44
N GLU A 516 -16.99 32.53 -17.64
CA GLU A 516 -16.35 31.72 -18.68
C GLU A 516 -14.93 31.24 -18.33
N ASP A 517 -14.24 32.00 -17.48
CA ASP A 517 -12.85 31.73 -17.07
C ASP A 517 -12.73 30.75 -15.89
N ASN A 518 -13.85 30.21 -15.38
CA ASN A 518 -13.85 29.28 -14.25
C ASN A 518 -13.78 27.81 -14.68
N ASP A 519 -13.35 26.95 -13.76
CA ASP A 519 -13.32 25.50 -13.96
C ASP A 519 -14.71 24.88 -13.77
N TYR A 520 -15.16 24.10 -14.76
CA TYR A 520 -16.43 23.38 -14.73
C TYR A 520 -16.22 21.87 -14.78
N TYR A 521 -17.08 21.15 -14.07
CA TYR A 521 -17.04 19.69 -13.99
C TYR A 521 -18.44 19.11 -14.15
N ASN A 522 -18.53 17.97 -14.84
CA ASN A 522 -19.72 17.14 -14.92
C ASN A 522 -19.53 15.91 -14.03
N ILE A 523 -20.47 15.71 -13.11
CA ILE A 523 -20.50 14.60 -12.18
C ILE A 523 -21.74 13.76 -12.47
N LEU A 524 -21.53 12.51 -12.86
CA LEU A 524 -22.61 11.55 -13.09
C LEU A 524 -22.84 10.76 -11.81
N ILE A 525 -24.05 10.83 -11.26
CA ILE A 525 -24.40 10.25 -9.97
C ILE A 525 -25.57 9.28 -10.15
N SER A 526 -25.43 8.05 -9.66
CA SER A 526 -26.54 7.11 -9.55
C SER A 526 -27.15 7.17 -8.15
N LEU A 527 -28.48 7.20 -8.09
CA LEU A 527 -29.29 7.26 -6.88
C LEU A 527 -30.08 5.96 -6.70
N THR A 528 -30.21 5.54 -5.46
CA THR A 528 -31.09 4.44 -5.04
C THR A 528 -32.17 5.01 -4.14
N PHE A 529 -33.42 4.81 -4.53
CA PHE A 529 -34.60 5.30 -3.81
C PHE A 529 -35.21 4.21 -2.93
N ASN A 530 -36.01 4.61 -1.95
CA ASN A 530 -36.83 3.70 -1.14
C ASN A 530 -38.04 3.14 -1.90
N GLU A 531 -38.49 3.80 -2.96
CA GLU A 531 -39.56 3.35 -3.86
C GLU A 531 -39.25 3.71 -5.33
N GLU A 532 -39.82 2.96 -6.28
CA GLU A 532 -39.63 3.22 -7.72
C GLU A 532 -40.65 4.24 -8.23
N ILE A 533 -40.17 5.27 -8.95
CA ILE A 533 -41.02 6.27 -9.62
C ILE A 533 -40.95 6.06 -11.13
N GLU A 534 -42.11 5.84 -11.74
CA GLU A 534 -42.23 5.71 -13.19
C GLU A 534 -41.80 7.01 -13.90
N GLY A 535 -40.77 6.93 -14.75
CA GLY A 535 -40.24 8.07 -15.52
C GLY A 535 -39.12 8.85 -14.84
N LEU A 536 -38.72 8.51 -13.62
CA LEU A 536 -37.56 9.11 -12.95
C LEU A 536 -36.28 8.35 -13.29
N ASN A 537 -35.28 9.04 -13.84
CA ASN A 537 -33.96 8.45 -14.05
C ASN A 537 -33.24 8.26 -12.71
N SER A 538 -32.71 7.06 -12.48
CA SER A 538 -31.86 6.73 -11.33
C SER A 538 -30.41 7.24 -11.49
N THR A 539 -30.12 7.96 -12.57
CA THR A 539 -28.80 8.49 -12.90
C THR A 539 -28.96 9.93 -13.34
N VAL A 540 -28.17 10.82 -12.74
CA VAL A 540 -28.29 12.27 -12.87
C VAL A 540 -26.91 12.85 -13.17
N ASN A 541 -26.84 13.72 -14.17
CA ASN A 541 -25.64 14.48 -14.49
C ASN A 541 -25.73 15.88 -13.88
N VAL A 542 -24.75 16.25 -13.05
CA VAL A 542 -24.69 17.54 -12.37
C VAL A 542 -23.50 18.33 -12.92
N THR A 543 -23.73 19.56 -13.35
CA THR A 543 -22.65 20.48 -13.72
C THR A 543 -22.34 21.39 -12.54
N VAL A 544 -21.06 21.45 -12.18
CA VAL A 544 -20.56 22.23 -11.05
C VAL A 544 -19.48 23.18 -11.54
N VAL A 545 -19.49 24.41 -11.04
CA VAL A 545 -18.52 25.46 -11.32
C VAL A 545 -17.80 25.86 -10.03
N ARG A 546 -16.50 26.12 -10.11
CA ARG A 546 -15.76 26.73 -9.01
C ARG A 546 -15.82 28.25 -9.13
N VAL A 547 -16.29 28.93 -8.10
CA VAL A 547 -16.31 30.40 -8.05
C VAL A 547 -15.72 30.84 -6.72
N GLU A 548 -14.63 31.61 -6.78
CA GLU A 548 -13.84 32.01 -5.61
C GLU A 548 -13.40 30.79 -4.79
N ASP A 549 -13.80 30.72 -3.52
CA ASP A 549 -13.38 29.71 -2.54
C ASP A 549 -14.38 28.55 -2.39
N ARG A 550 -15.34 28.35 -3.31
CA ARG A 550 -16.25 27.18 -3.25
C ARG A 550 -16.80 26.74 -4.60
N TYR A 551 -17.25 25.49 -4.64
CA TYR A 551 -18.04 24.95 -5.74
C TYR A 551 -19.54 25.26 -5.62
N TYR A 552 -20.17 25.48 -6.78
CA TYR A 552 -21.61 25.67 -6.96
C TYR A 552 -22.16 24.78 -8.05
N VAL A 553 -23.37 24.27 -7.86
CA VAL A 553 -24.14 23.60 -8.92
C VAL A 553 -24.70 24.64 -9.87
N CYS A 554 -24.59 24.40 -11.18
CA CYS A 554 -25.07 25.31 -12.21
C CYS A 554 -25.84 24.62 -13.35
N GLY A 555 -26.03 23.31 -13.28
CA GLY A 555 -26.81 22.58 -14.27
C GLY A 555 -27.18 21.18 -13.80
N LEU A 556 -28.31 20.68 -14.30
CA LEU A 556 -28.84 19.35 -13.98
C LEU A 556 -29.42 18.70 -15.24
N ASP A 557 -28.87 17.55 -15.67
CA ASP A 557 -29.35 16.78 -16.84
C ASP A 557 -29.52 17.60 -18.14
N ASN A 558 -28.60 18.55 -18.37
CA ASN A 558 -28.61 19.52 -19.49
C ASN A 558 -29.70 20.61 -19.41
N ALA A 559 -30.35 20.79 -18.26
CA ALA A 559 -31.24 21.92 -17.94
C ALA A 559 -30.51 23.04 -17.19
#